data_AF-A0A8T1TZJ2-F1
#
_entry.id   AF-A0A8T1TZJ2-F1
#
_cell.length_a   1.000
_cell.length_b   1.000
_cell.length_c   1.000
_cell.angle_alpha   90.00
_cell.angle_beta   90.00
_cell.angle_gamma   90.00
#
_symmetry.space_group_name_H-M   'P 1'
#
loop_
_entity.id
_entity.type
_entity.pdbx_description
1 polymer ?
#
loop_
_entity_poly.entity_id
_entity_poly.type
_entity_poly.pdbx_seq_one_letter_code
_entity_poly.pdbx_strand_id
1 'polypeptide(L)'
;MEERGTVVNVHHEAVPLKKGISDDPTKILLVQFEEVASEDSSTSTGDREKEQTLPSWPIYWNAVTNLWRSRTRIPFPVDDTSVDTWKTAVRNGPQLVLEMLKAFKFLYKVMQLIAPEVITLWTAAWREWCWIESMRAWNQQQREQLQNPRRARKFSSIRRAKVNRAENWVILEAEKYGGDSIRKLCALGKDERLDNHIICAQLYAVKKTGMLGKTLLPDDSLWIILIRHCRALHSSSVYRESFYTSNNEIHWEAIDDFMGTAVVTGHLAHSDQY
;
A
#
# COMPACT_ATOMS: atom_id res chain seq x y z
N MET A 1 3.08 30.92 36.58
CA MET A 1 4.08 29.98 36.04
C MET A 1 3.32 29.00 35.16
N GLU A 2 3.23 29.33 33.87
CA GLU A 2 2.59 28.49 32.86
C GLU A 2 3.69 27.71 32.15
N GLU A 3 3.70 26.38 32.32
CA GLU A 3 4.53 25.50 31.50
C GLU A 3 3.86 25.33 30.13
N ARG A 4 4.43 25.99 29.13
CA ARG A 4 4.14 25.75 27.72
C ARG A 4 4.69 24.37 27.35
N GLY A 5 3.80 23.38 27.28
CA GLY A 5 4.10 22.10 26.66
C GLY A 5 4.35 22.30 25.16
N THR A 6 5.60 22.15 24.76
CA THR A 6 6.05 22.13 23.37
C THR A 6 5.36 21.00 22.61
N VAL A 7 4.42 21.35 21.73
CA VAL A 7 3.89 20.41 20.74
C VAL A 7 4.99 20.17 19.72
N VAL A 8 5.63 19.00 19.80
CA VAL A 8 6.57 18.53 18.78
C VAL A 8 5.75 18.23 17.53
N ASN A 9 5.69 19.21 16.64
CA ASN A 9 5.14 19.07 15.30
C ASN A 9 6.06 18.14 14.51
N VAL A 10 5.80 16.84 14.52
CA VAL A 10 6.41 15.92 13.54
C VAL A 10 5.55 15.97 12.28
N HIS A 11 5.71 17.06 11.52
CA HIS A 11 5.35 17.06 10.11
C HIS A 11 6.32 16.14 9.38
N HIS A 12 5.97 14.86 9.28
CA HIS A 12 6.41 14.06 8.13
C HIS A 12 5.51 14.42 6.95
N GLU A 13 5.65 15.67 6.50
CA GLU A 13 5.40 15.99 5.11
C GLU A 13 6.30 15.06 4.28
N ALA A 14 5.74 14.50 3.21
CA ALA A 14 6.52 13.84 2.18
C ALA A 14 7.73 14.72 1.85
N VAL A 15 8.94 14.24 2.14
CA VAL A 15 10.16 14.93 1.77
C VAL A 15 10.07 15.19 0.27
N PRO A 16 10.01 16.44 -0.20
CA PRO A 16 10.00 16.72 -1.62
C PRO A 16 11.31 16.17 -2.16
N LEU A 17 11.24 15.26 -3.13
CA LEU A 17 12.39 14.88 -3.93
C LEU A 17 13.00 16.19 -4.44
N LYS A 18 14.17 16.56 -3.91
CA LYS A 18 14.97 17.65 -4.46
C LYS A 18 15.06 17.39 -5.96
N LYS A 19 14.65 18.37 -6.77
CA LYS A 19 14.94 18.43 -8.21
C LYS A 19 16.45 18.53 -8.39
N GLY A 20 17.14 17.41 -8.21
CA GLY A 20 18.41 17.11 -8.82
C GLY A 20 18.11 16.19 -9.99
N ILE A 21 18.77 16.43 -11.12
CA ILE A 21 18.77 15.54 -12.27
C ILE A 21 19.30 14.19 -11.76
N SER A 22 18.39 13.29 -11.41
CA SER A 22 18.67 11.95 -10.92
C SER A 22 17.76 11.05 -11.71
N ASP A 23 18.37 10.13 -12.46
CA ASP A 23 17.64 9.12 -13.19
C ASP A 23 16.56 8.49 -12.31
N ASP A 24 15.35 8.36 -12.88
CA ASP A 24 14.19 7.78 -12.22
C ASP A 24 14.62 6.47 -11.53
N PRO A 25 14.52 6.36 -10.19
CA PRO A 25 14.90 5.16 -9.45
C PRO A 25 14.32 3.89 -10.05
N THR A 26 13.10 4.00 -10.57
CA THR A 26 12.36 2.91 -11.21
C THR A 26 13.05 2.43 -12.49
N LYS A 27 13.62 3.34 -13.28
CA LYS A 27 14.37 2.99 -14.49
C LYS A 27 15.68 2.31 -14.16
N ILE A 28 16.40 2.79 -13.15
CA ILE A 28 17.63 2.13 -12.68
C ILE A 28 17.32 0.72 -12.18
N LEU A 29 16.23 0.56 -11.42
CA LEU A 29 15.78 -0.75 -10.92
C LEU A 29 15.42 -1.71 -12.05
N LEU A 30 14.65 -1.25 -13.03
CA LEU A 30 14.28 -2.06 -14.19
C LEU A 30 15.51 -2.51 -14.98
N VAL A 31 16.44 -1.60 -15.26
CA VAL A 31 17.70 -1.92 -15.95
C VAL A 31 18.51 -2.94 -15.16
N GLN A 32 18.65 -2.78 -13.84
CA GLN A 32 19.38 -3.75 -13.01
C GLN A 32 18.73 -5.14 -13.00
N PHE A 33 17.40 -5.22 -12.96
CA PHE A 33 16.72 -6.51 -13.06
C PHE A 33 16.84 -7.13 -14.47
N GLU A 34 16.85 -6.31 -15.53
CA GLU A 34 17.02 -6.75 -16.93
C GLU A 34 18.46 -7.18 -17.26
N GLU A 35 19.47 -6.51 -16.70
CA GLU A 35 20.89 -6.86 -16.84
C GLU A 35 21.15 -8.25 -16.29
N VAL A 36 20.67 -8.54 -15.07
CA VAL A 36 20.80 -9.87 -14.44
C VAL A 36 20.08 -10.94 -15.26
N ALA A 37 18.90 -10.63 -15.82
CA ALA A 37 18.20 -11.55 -16.70
C ALA A 37 18.95 -11.83 -18.02
N SER A 38 19.75 -10.87 -18.50
CA SER A 38 20.50 -10.97 -19.75
C SER A 38 21.84 -11.69 -19.60
N GLU A 39 22.57 -11.45 -18.49
CA GLU A 39 23.84 -12.12 -18.18
C GLU A 39 23.66 -13.64 -18.03
N ASP A 40 22.55 -14.09 -17.46
CA ASP A 40 22.24 -15.52 -17.32
C ASP A 40 21.85 -16.19 -18.65
N SER A 41 21.28 -15.44 -19.60
CA SER A 41 20.98 -15.97 -20.94
C SER A 41 22.24 -16.23 -21.78
N SER A 42 23.36 -15.59 -21.41
CA SER A 42 24.62 -15.58 -22.16
C SER A 42 25.57 -16.71 -21.75
N THR A 43 25.32 -17.40 -20.63
CA THR A 43 26.18 -18.47 -20.08
C THR A 43 25.77 -19.89 -20.51
N SER A 44 24.72 -20.04 -21.32
CA SER A 44 24.28 -21.34 -21.86
C SER A 44 24.96 -21.67 -23.20
N THR A 45 26.22 -22.10 -23.16
CA THR A 45 26.84 -22.85 -24.27
C THR A 45 27.23 -24.24 -23.81
N GLY A 46 26.40 -25.24 -24.11
CA GLY A 46 26.75 -26.66 -23.93
C GLY A 46 25.56 -27.58 -23.61
N ASP A 47 24.92 -28.06 -24.67
CA ASP A 47 24.22 -29.35 -24.84
C ASP A 47 23.15 -29.86 -23.84
N ARG A 48 21.98 -30.09 -24.46
CA ARG A 48 20.85 -30.99 -24.13
C ARG A 48 19.76 -30.49 -23.18
N GLU A 49 18.59 -30.31 -23.81
CA GLU A 49 17.23 -30.55 -23.27
C GLU A 49 17.10 -30.48 -21.76
N LYS A 50 16.99 -29.26 -21.24
CA LYS A 50 16.34 -29.00 -19.96
C LYS A 50 15.39 -27.83 -20.18
N GLU A 51 14.17 -27.99 -19.71
CA GLU A 51 13.23 -26.89 -19.50
C GLU A 51 14.02 -25.68 -18.99
N GLN A 52 13.85 -24.54 -19.64
CA GLN A 52 14.37 -23.26 -19.17
C GLN A 52 13.69 -22.95 -17.84
N THR A 53 14.17 -23.57 -16.76
CA THR A 53 13.85 -23.19 -15.40
C THR A 53 14.48 -21.83 -15.21
N LEU A 54 13.65 -20.78 -15.29
CA LEU A 54 14.04 -19.44 -14.86
C LEU A 54 14.87 -19.54 -13.58
N PRO A 55 15.98 -18.79 -13.45
CA PRO A 55 16.73 -18.69 -12.21
C PRO A 55 15.78 -18.42 -11.04
N SER A 56 16.07 -19.02 -9.89
CA SER A 56 15.27 -18.83 -8.69
C SER A 56 15.14 -17.33 -8.42
N TRP A 57 13.90 -16.87 -8.20
CA TRP A 57 13.59 -15.44 -8.02
C TRP A 57 14.50 -14.68 -7.02
N PRO A 58 15.08 -15.31 -5.96
CA PRO A 58 15.99 -14.63 -5.05
C PRO A 58 17.24 -14.06 -5.71
N ILE A 59 17.76 -14.67 -6.77
CA ILE A 59 18.95 -14.17 -7.49
C ILE A 59 18.68 -12.75 -7.99
N TYR A 60 17.52 -12.54 -8.61
CA TYR A 60 17.10 -11.24 -9.09
C TYR A 60 16.88 -10.25 -7.94
N TRP A 61 16.21 -10.66 -6.86
CA TRP A 61 15.98 -9.79 -5.70
C TRP A 61 17.30 -9.36 -5.03
N ASN A 62 18.26 -10.27 -4.92
CA ASN A 62 19.53 -10.00 -4.26
C ASN A 62 20.48 -9.14 -5.11
N ALA A 63 20.28 -9.08 -6.44
CA ALA A 63 21.10 -8.26 -7.32
C ALA A 63 21.00 -6.75 -7.05
N VAL A 64 19.84 -6.28 -6.57
CA VAL A 64 19.62 -4.85 -6.24
C VAL A 64 20.22 -4.45 -4.88
N THR A 65 20.95 -5.34 -4.22
CA THR A 65 21.68 -5.06 -2.96
C THR A 65 22.61 -3.86 -3.09
N ASN A 66 23.31 -3.72 -4.22
CA ASN A 66 24.27 -2.61 -4.40
C ASN A 66 23.57 -1.26 -4.51
N LEU A 67 22.40 -1.21 -5.17
CA LEU A 67 21.57 0.00 -5.21
C LEU A 67 21.02 0.33 -3.82
N TRP A 68 20.59 -0.66 -3.06
CA TRP A 68 20.17 -0.45 -1.67
C TRP A 68 21.30 0.12 -0.83
N ARG A 69 22.52 -0.44 -0.93
CA ARG A 69 23.71 0.03 -0.19
C ARG A 69 24.20 1.41 -0.62
N SER A 70 23.99 1.81 -1.87
CA SER A 70 24.37 3.14 -2.33
C SER A 70 23.45 4.23 -1.78
N ARG A 71 22.20 3.87 -1.43
CA ARG A 71 21.18 4.78 -0.91
C ARG A 71 20.96 4.68 0.59
N THR A 72 21.28 3.54 1.18
CA THR A 72 21.08 3.26 2.60
C THR A 72 22.35 2.66 3.20
N ARG A 73 22.64 2.97 4.46
CA ARG A 73 23.76 2.34 5.20
C ARG A 73 23.35 1.05 5.91
N ILE A 74 22.19 0.50 5.56
CA ILE A 74 21.53 -0.61 6.25
C ILE A 74 21.72 -1.89 5.44
N PRO A 75 21.81 -3.07 6.07
CA PRO A 75 21.77 -4.34 5.34
C PRO A 75 20.51 -4.48 4.48
N PHE A 76 20.66 -4.98 3.26
CA PHE A 76 19.53 -5.26 2.38
C PHE A 76 18.79 -6.52 2.87
N PRO A 77 17.45 -6.52 2.91
CA PRO A 77 16.69 -7.71 3.28
C PRO A 77 16.63 -8.71 2.12
N VAL A 78 17.57 -9.65 2.11
CA VAL A 78 17.60 -10.79 1.18
C VAL A 78 16.55 -11.85 1.58
N ASP A 79 16.38 -12.90 0.78
CA ASP A 79 15.31 -13.89 0.90
C ASP A 79 15.33 -14.73 2.19
N ASP A 80 16.49 -14.91 2.83
CA ASP A 80 16.68 -15.68 4.07
C ASP A 80 16.85 -14.79 5.33
N THR A 81 16.53 -13.50 5.19
CA THR A 81 16.80 -12.50 6.21
C THR A 81 15.84 -12.57 7.40
N SER A 82 16.34 -12.26 8.60
CA SER A 82 15.54 -12.18 9.83
C SER A 82 14.51 -11.04 9.81
N VAL A 83 13.46 -11.21 10.61
CA VAL A 83 12.40 -10.21 10.79
C VAL A 83 12.95 -8.85 11.25
N ASP A 84 13.99 -8.82 12.09
CA ASP A 84 14.57 -7.57 12.59
C ASP A 84 15.32 -6.77 11.52
N THR A 85 15.95 -7.45 10.56
CA THR A 85 16.58 -6.78 9.42
C THR A 85 15.51 -6.18 8.51
N TRP A 86 14.40 -6.88 8.27
CA TRP A 86 13.24 -6.32 7.57
C TRP A 86 12.68 -5.09 8.29
N LYS A 87 12.50 -5.14 9.61
CA LYS A 87 12.09 -3.98 10.43
C LYS A 87 13.06 -2.81 10.27
N THR A 88 14.36 -3.08 10.24
CA THR A 88 15.40 -2.06 10.08
C THR A 88 15.36 -1.45 8.68
N ALA A 89 15.17 -2.25 7.64
CA ALA A 89 15.04 -1.80 6.27
C ALA A 89 13.82 -0.87 6.10
N VAL A 90 12.63 -1.29 6.54
CA VAL A 90 11.41 -0.47 6.38
C VAL A 90 11.42 0.79 7.24
N ARG A 91 12.16 0.83 8.35
CA ARG A 91 12.33 2.07 9.14
C ARG A 91 13.22 3.10 8.44
N ASN A 92 14.26 2.65 7.76
CA ASN A 92 15.30 3.53 7.22
C ASN A 92 15.13 3.83 5.72
N GLY A 93 14.43 2.97 4.99
CA GLY A 93 14.19 3.14 3.55
C GLY A 93 12.79 2.69 3.12
N PRO A 94 11.70 3.06 3.81
CA PRO A 94 10.35 2.56 3.51
C PRO A 94 9.93 2.79 2.05
N GLN A 95 10.24 3.97 1.52
CA GLN A 95 9.87 4.33 0.14
C GLN A 95 10.72 3.58 -0.89
N LEU A 96 12.01 3.38 -0.60
CA LEU A 96 12.91 2.63 -1.48
C LEU A 96 12.50 1.15 -1.55
N VAL A 97 12.17 0.53 -0.42
CA VAL A 97 11.62 -0.84 -0.40
C VAL A 97 10.35 -0.93 -1.26
N LEU A 98 9.46 0.06 -1.15
CA LEU A 98 8.23 0.10 -1.94
C LEU A 98 8.52 0.21 -3.45
N GLU A 99 9.46 1.06 -3.85
CA GLU A 99 9.88 1.24 -5.25
C GLU A 99 10.53 -0.02 -5.82
N MET A 100 11.41 -0.67 -5.03
CA MET A 100 12.05 -1.93 -5.40
C MET A 100 11.01 -3.03 -5.63
N LEU A 101 10.04 -3.17 -4.72
CA LEU A 101 8.95 -4.15 -4.88
C LEU A 101 8.04 -3.84 -6.06
N LYS A 102 7.75 -2.57 -6.34
CA LYS A 102 6.97 -2.16 -7.52
C LYS A 102 7.65 -2.53 -8.84
N ALA A 103 8.97 -2.42 -8.89
CA ALA A 103 9.77 -2.77 -10.06
C ALA A 103 10.04 -4.28 -10.16
N PHE A 104 9.90 -5.03 -9.07
CA PHE A 104 10.25 -6.44 -9.04
C PHE A 104 9.18 -7.34 -9.67
N LYS A 105 9.59 -8.19 -10.62
CA LYS A 105 8.68 -9.09 -11.34
C LYS A 105 7.97 -10.10 -10.44
N PHE A 106 8.64 -10.59 -9.40
CA PHE A 106 8.11 -11.60 -8.49
C PHE A 106 7.73 -11.00 -7.13
N LEU A 107 7.13 -9.80 -7.13
CA LEU A 107 6.83 -9.05 -5.91
C LEU A 107 6.05 -9.85 -4.86
N TYR A 108 5.12 -10.71 -5.29
CA TYR A 108 4.31 -11.51 -4.38
C TYR A 108 5.15 -12.53 -3.59
N LYS A 109 6.23 -13.07 -4.19
CA LYS A 109 7.16 -13.98 -3.49
C LYS A 109 7.88 -13.26 -2.37
N VAL A 110 8.31 -12.01 -2.60
CA VAL A 110 8.93 -11.20 -1.54
C VAL A 110 7.92 -10.83 -0.47
N MET A 111 6.70 -10.44 -0.85
CA MET A 111 5.64 -10.10 0.10
C MET A 111 5.24 -11.27 1.02
N GLN A 112 5.35 -12.52 0.54
CA GLN A 112 5.12 -13.72 1.35
C GLN A 112 6.20 -13.94 2.43
N LEU A 113 7.39 -13.36 2.28
CA LEU A 113 8.47 -13.46 3.28
C LEU A 113 8.35 -12.40 4.38
N ILE A 114 7.65 -11.30 4.13
CA ILE A 114 7.55 -10.19 5.06
C ILE A 114 6.53 -10.55 6.16
N ALA A 115 7.02 -10.72 7.38
CA ALA A 115 6.18 -11.02 8.53
C ALA A 115 5.13 -9.90 8.77
N PRO A 116 3.91 -10.23 9.24
CA PRO A 116 2.84 -9.24 9.47
C PRO A 116 3.28 -8.05 10.34
N GLU A 117 4.09 -8.30 11.37
CA GLU A 117 4.60 -7.25 12.26
C GLU A 117 5.53 -6.23 11.55
N VAL A 118 6.21 -6.63 10.48
CA VAL A 118 6.98 -5.70 9.64
C VAL A 118 6.03 -4.82 8.84
N ILE A 119 4.96 -5.40 8.27
CA ILE A 119 3.94 -4.66 7.53
C ILE A 119 3.26 -3.65 8.47
N THR A 120 2.90 -4.06 9.68
CA THR A 120 2.30 -3.17 10.70
C THR A 120 3.24 -2.04 11.10
N LEU A 121 4.54 -2.31 11.24
CA LEU A 121 5.53 -1.28 11.49
C LEU A 121 5.65 -0.30 10.30
N TRP A 122 5.73 -0.84 9.09
CA TRP A 122 5.93 -0.08 7.86
C TRP A 122 4.77 0.87 7.56
N THR A 123 3.54 0.42 7.83
CA THR A 123 2.31 1.15 7.53
C THR A 123 1.83 2.05 8.66
N ALA A 124 2.54 2.13 9.79
CA ALA A 124 2.07 2.84 10.99
C ALA A 124 1.67 4.31 10.74
N ALA A 125 2.57 5.08 10.11
CA ALA A 125 2.30 6.49 9.79
C ALA A 125 1.15 6.65 8.77
N TRP A 126 1.04 5.69 7.85
CA TRP A 126 -0.02 5.67 6.83
C TRP A 126 -1.40 5.34 7.44
N ARG A 127 -1.47 4.44 8.43
CA ARG A 127 -2.71 4.16 9.17
C ARG A 127 -3.25 5.43 9.85
N GLU A 128 -2.36 6.13 10.56
CA GLU A 128 -2.71 7.39 11.22
C GLU A 128 -3.20 8.44 10.23
N TRP A 129 -2.50 8.59 9.09
CA TRP A 129 -2.91 9.49 8.03
C TRP A 129 -4.28 9.15 7.45
N CYS A 130 -4.54 7.87 7.13
CA CYS A 130 -5.82 7.41 6.61
C CYS A 130 -6.98 7.70 7.58
N TRP A 131 -6.73 7.55 8.89
CA TRP A 131 -7.69 7.90 9.93
C TRP A 131 -7.99 9.41 9.95
N ILE A 132 -6.94 10.25 9.97
CA ILE A 132 -7.07 11.72 9.99
C ILE A 132 -7.87 12.21 8.78
N GLU A 133 -7.55 11.75 7.58
CA GLU A 133 -8.23 12.16 6.34
C GLU A 133 -9.68 11.67 6.29
N SER A 134 -9.95 10.41 6.67
CA SER A 134 -11.33 9.90 6.72
C SER A 134 -12.20 10.68 7.71
N MET A 135 -11.63 11.07 8.85
CA MET A 135 -12.34 11.89 9.84
C MET A 135 -12.51 13.34 9.38
N ARG A 136 -11.54 13.92 8.67
CA ARG A 136 -11.67 15.24 8.06
C ARG A 136 -12.81 15.25 7.04
N ALA A 137 -12.84 14.27 6.13
CA ALA A 137 -13.89 14.12 5.14
C ALA A 137 -15.28 13.96 5.78
N TRP A 138 -15.37 13.15 6.86
CA TRP A 138 -16.60 13.03 7.65
C TRP A 138 -17.05 14.37 8.20
N ASN A 139 -16.17 15.07 8.91
CA ASN A 139 -16.50 16.33 9.57
C ASN A 139 -16.94 17.39 8.57
N GLN A 140 -16.34 17.42 7.38
CA GLN A 140 -16.78 18.28 6.29
C GLN A 140 -18.19 17.92 5.81
N GLN A 141 -18.43 16.65 5.46
CA GLN A 141 -19.74 16.17 5.04
C GLN A 141 -20.82 16.46 6.10
N GLN A 142 -20.49 16.31 7.37
CA GLN A 142 -21.38 16.63 8.48
C GLN A 142 -21.67 18.13 8.55
N ARG A 143 -20.66 19.00 8.43
CA ARG A 143 -20.88 20.47 8.39
C ARG A 143 -21.79 20.90 7.24
N GLU A 144 -21.63 20.30 6.06
CA GLU A 144 -22.50 20.55 4.91
C GLU A 144 -23.94 20.08 5.20
N GLN A 145 -24.11 18.93 5.86
CA GLN A 145 -25.43 18.42 6.25
C GLN A 145 -26.10 19.19 7.40
N LEU A 146 -25.33 19.88 8.26
CA LEU A 146 -25.86 20.74 9.32
C LEU A 146 -26.57 22.00 8.79
N GLN A 147 -26.38 22.36 7.51
CA GLN A 147 -27.20 23.38 6.84
C GLN A 147 -28.65 22.90 6.64
N ASN A 148 -28.95 21.60 6.87
CA ASN A 148 -30.30 21.05 6.90
C ASN A 148 -30.79 20.86 8.37
N PRO A 149 -31.75 21.66 8.86
CA PRO A 149 -32.14 21.70 10.28
C PRO A 149 -32.69 20.37 10.83
N ARG A 150 -33.33 19.55 10.00
CA ARG A 150 -33.89 18.25 10.42
C ARG A 150 -32.81 17.20 10.64
N ARG A 151 -31.72 17.25 9.87
CA ARG A 151 -30.57 16.35 10.00
C ARG A 151 -29.64 16.79 11.13
N ALA A 152 -29.49 18.10 11.36
CA ALA A 152 -28.65 18.64 12.41
C ALA A 152 -28.96 18.15 13.84
N ARG A 153 -30.23 17.90 14.16
CA ARG A 153 -30.63 17.32 15.46
C ARG A 153 -30.08 15.91 15.66
N LYS A 154 -30.08 15.06 14.62
CA LYS A 154 -29.57 13.67 14.68
C LYS A 154 -28.05 13.62 14.89
N PHE A 155 -27.30 14.61 14.38
CA PHE A 155 -25.84 14.63 14.41
C PHE A 155 -25.21 15.33 15.62
N SER A 156 -26.01 16.00 16.45
CA SER A 156 -25.55 16.73 17.64
C SER A 156 -25.03 15.84 18.77
N SER A 157 -25.46 14.58 18.84
CA SER A 157 -24.93 13.57 19.78
C SER A 157 -23.53 13.08 19.37
N ILE A 158 -23.28 12.97 18.06
CA ILE A 158 -22.05 12.41 17.47
C ILE A 158 -20.89 13.42 17.52
N ARG A 159 -21.17 14.71 17.36
CA ARG A 159 -20.17 15.79 17.34
C ARG A 159 -19.34 15.93 18.64
N ARG A 160 -19.84 15.41 19.77
CA ARG A 160 -19.15 15.50 21.07
C ARG A 160 -18.04 14.44 21.27
N ALA A 161 -17.97 13.46 20.38
CA ALA A 161 -16.90 12.46 20.36
C ALA A 161 -15.59 13.09 19.85
N LYS A 162 -14.81 13.75 20.71
CA LYS A 162 -13.37 13.92 20.45
C LYS A 162 -12.76 12.52 20.41
N VAL A 163 -12.46 12.02 19.21
CA VAL A 163 -12.11 10.61 18.98
C VAL A 163 -10.72 10.28 19.51
N ASN A 164 -10.65 9.96 20.80
CA ASN A 164 -9.50 9.35 21.49
C ASN A 164 -9.95 8.39 22.62
N ARG A 165 -11.21 7.93 22.60
CA ARG A 165 -11.81 7.06 23.64
C ARG A 165 -12.60 5.92 23.01
N ALA A 166 -12.59 4.75 23.65
CA ALA A 166 -13.30 3.54 23.23
C ALA A 166 -14.80 3.79 22.94
N GLU A 167 -15.44 4.64 23.73
CA GLU A 167 -16.86 5.04 23.59
C GLU A 167 -17.18 5.66 22.21
N ASN A 168 -16.21 6.30 21.57
CA ASN A 168 -16.42 6.92 20.26
C ASN A 168 -16.48 5.90 19.13
N TRP A 169 -15.84 4.74 19.29
CA TRP A 169 -15.93 3.64 18.34
C TRP A 169 -17.32 3.01 18.33
N VAL A 170 -17.98 2.95 19.49
CA VAL A 170 -19.38 2.48 19.61
C VAL A 170 -20.32 3.39 18.82
N ILE A 171 -20.14 4.71 18.92
CA ILE A 171 -20.94 5.68 18.15
C ILE A 171 -20.69 5.52 16.65
N LEU A 172 -19.42 5.38 16.23
CA LEU A 172 -19.08 5.17 14.83
C LEU A 172 -19.66 3.86 14.29
N GLU A 173 -19.61 2.79 15.06
CA GLU A 173 -20.17 1.50 14.69
C GLU A 173 -21.71 1.57 14.55
N ALA A 174 -22.40 2.22 15.48
CA ALA A 174 -23.85 2.44 15.40
C ALA A 174 -24.25 3.23 14.14
N GLU A 175 -23.41 4.18 13.71
CA GLU A 175 -23.58 4.95 12.48
C GLU A 175 -23.00 4.25 11.24
N LYS A 176 -22.64 2.95 11.35
CA LYS A 176 -22.07 2.13 10.27
C LYS A 176 -20.84 2.79 9.62
N TYR A 177 -20.04 3.47 10.43
CA TYR A 177 -18.89 4.27 10.03
C TYR A 177 -19.22 5.28 8.93
N GLY A 178 -20.47 5.70 8.82
CA GLY A 178 -20.89 6.61 7.78
C GLY A 178 -20.88 6.08 6.36
N GLY A 179 -20.81 4.76 6.19
CA GLY A 179 -20.61 4.13 4.89
C GLY A 179 -19.21 4.29 4.31
N ASP A 180 -18.25 4.84 5.06
CA ASP A 180 -16.85 4.96 4.63
C ASP A 180 -16.08 3.67 4.96
N SER A 181 -15.72 2.91 3.92
CA SER A 181 -14.94 1.68 4.03
C SER A 181 -13.58 1.90 4.68
N ILE A 182 -12.92 3.05 4.47
CA ILE A 182 -11.61 3.35 5.08
C ILE A 182 -11.79 3.54 6.58
N ARG A 183 -12.81 4.30 7.00
CA ARG A 183 -13.10 4.47 8.44
C ARG A 183 -13.42 3.14 9.11
N LYS A 184 -14.14 2.26 8.41
CA LYS A 184 -14.43 0.91 8.89
C LYS A 184 -13.16 0.06 9.05
N LEU A 185 -12.16 0.26 8.19
CA LEU A 185 -10.85 -0.41 8.28
C LEU A 185 -9.98 0.15 9.41
N CYS A 186 -10.09 1.45 9.73
CA CYS A 186 -9.41 2.06 10.87
C CYS A 186 -9.95 1.63 12.25
N ALA A 187 -11.02 0.82 12.31
CA ALA A 187 -11.62 0.41 13.57
C ALA A 187 -10.68 -0.48 14.41
N LEU A 188 -10.84 -0.40 15.74
CA LEU A 188 -10.06 -1.21 16.69
C LEU A 188 -10.06 -2.70 16.31
N GLY A 189 -8.88 -3.32 16.38
CA GLY A 189 -8.68 -4.73 16.06
C GLY A 189 -8.65 -5.06 14.57
N LYS A 190 -8.59 -4.05 13.68
CA LYS A 190 -8.49 -4.24 12.22
C LYS A 190 -7.19 -3.69 11.64
N ASP A 191 -6.19 -3.42 12.47
CA ASP A 191 -4.92 -2.82 12.05
C ASP A 191 -4.27 -3.65 10.93
N GLU A 192 -4.10 -4.96 11.14
CA GLU A 192 -3.52 -5.86 10.14
C GLU A 192 -4.29 -5.87 8.80
N ARG A 193 -5.63 -5.81 8.86
CA ARG A 193 -6.44 -5.68 7.65
C ARG A 193 -6.14 -4.36 6.95
N LEU A 194 -6.16 -3.25 7.67
CA LEU A 194 -5.84 -1.93 7.10
C LEU A 194 -4.43 -1.90 6.52
N ASP A 195 -3.46 -2.53 7.17
CA ASP A 195 -2.06 -2.64 6.72
C ASP A 195 -1.96 -3.30 5.35
N ASN A 196 -2.62 -4.45 5.21
CA ASN A 196 -2.72 -5.21 3.97
C ASN A 196 -3.39 -4.39 2.86
N HIS A 197 -4.46 -3.65 3.18
CA HIS A 197 -5.10 -2.75 2.21
C HIS A 197 -4.17 -1.60 1.81
N ILE A 198 -3.44 -0.98 2.75
CA ILE A 198 -2.50 0.12 2.48
C ILE A 198 -1.36 -0.35 1.58
N ILE A 199 -0.67 -1.44 1.93
CA ILE A 199 0.46 -1.95 1.15
C ILE A 199 0.00 -2.41 -0.24
N CYS A 200 -1.08 -3.16 -0.34
CA CYS A 200 -1.58 -3.58 -1.65
C CYS A 200 -2.03 -2.38 -2.50
N ALA A 201 -2.67 -1.37 -1.90
CA ALA A 201 -3.06 -0.15 -2.62
C ALA A 201 -1.82 0.58 -3.17
N GLN A 202 -0.76 0.68 -2.38
CA GLN A 202 0.51 1.30 -2.76
C GLN A 202 1.25 0.52 -3.85
N LEU A 203 1.49 -0.79 -3.67
CA LEU A 203 2.25 -1.62 -4.60
C LEU A 203 1.60 -1.67 -5.99
N TYR A 204 0.28 -1.79 -6.03
CA TYR A 204 -0.46 -1.97 -7.27
C TYR A 204 -1.12 -0.68 -7.77
N ALA A 205 -0.76 0.49 -7.23
CA ALA A 205 -1.41 1.76 -7.56
C ALA A 205 -1.45 2.00 -9.08
N VAL A 206 -0.33 1.80 -9.78
CA VAL A 206 -0.21 1.99 -11.23
C VAL A 206 -1.07 0.98 -12.00
N LYS A 207 -0.90 -0.32 -11.70
CA LYS A 207 -1.68 -1.42 -12.32
C LYS A 207 -3.20 -1.18 -12.15
N LYS A 208 -3.66 -0.81 -10.95
CA LYS A 208 -5.06 -0.50 -10.63
C LYS A 208 -5.62 0.71 -11.37
N THR A 209 -4.77 1.69 -11.66
CA THR A 209 -5.22 2.92 -12.30
C THR A 209 -5.49 2.70 -13.78
N GLY A 210 -4.65 1.89 -14.44
CA GLY A 210 -4.93 1.34 -15.77
C GLY A 210 -6.24 0.55 -15.81
N MET A 211 -6.53 -0.26 -14.78
CA MET A 211 -7.79 -1.03 -14.70
C MET A 211 -9.05 -0.14 -14.58
N LEU A 212 -8.98 0.95 -13.81
CA LEU A 212 -10.13 1.84 -13.58
C LEU A 212 -10.34 2.88 -14.70
N GLY A 213 -9.56 2.82 -15.78
CA GLY A 213 -9.61 3.81 -16.88
C GLY A 213 -9.29 5.24 -16.42
N LYS A 214 -8.59 5.39 -15.30
CA LYS A 214 -8.20 6.69 -14.72
C LYS A 214 -6.69 6.85 -14.88
N THR A 215 -6.19 8.07 -14.86
CA THR A 215 -4.75 8.35 -14.79
C THR A 215 -4.38 8.67 -13.35
N LEU A 216 -3.29 8.10 -12.84
CA LEU A 216 -2.75 8.49 -11.54
C LEU A 216 -2.22 9.90 -11.70
N LEU A 217 -2.73 10.82 -10.91
CA LEU A 217 -2.09 12.12 -10.82
C LEU A 217 -0.81 11.93 -10.00
N PRO A 218 0.32 12.54 -10.38
CA PRO A 218 1.57 12.46 -9.63
C PRO A 218 1.42 12.81 -8.14
N ASP A 219 0.40 13.60 -7.81
CA ASP A 219 0.13 14.11 -6.46
C ASP A 219 -1.06 13.40 -5.76
N ASP A 220 -1.53 12.26 -6.27
CA ASP A 220 -2.61 11.52 -5.62
C ASP A 220 -2.17 11.06 -4.21
N SER A 221 -2.86 11.58 -3.18
CA SER A 221 -2.57 11.21 -1.79
C SER A 221 -2.85 9.72 -1.53
N LEU A 222 -2.15 9.13 -0.56
CA LEU A 222 -2.40 7.74 -0.13
C LEU A 222 -3.90 7.48 0.12
N TRP A 223 -4.60 8.43 0.73
CA TRP A 223 -6.02 8.30 1.02
C TRP A 223 -6.85 8.14 -0.26
N ILE A 224 -6.54 8.91 -1.31
CA ILE A 224 -7.20 8.78 -2.63
C ILE A 224 -6.89 7.41 -3.26
N ILE A 225 -5.63 6.96 -3.19
CA ILE A 225 -5.22 5.64 -3.69
C ILE A 225 -5.99 4.54 -2.96
N LEU A 226 -6.14 4.64 -1.64
CA LEU A 226 -6.86 3.68 -0.82
C LEU A 226 -8.38 3.69 -1.11
N ILE A 227 -8.99 4.86 -1.37
CA ILE A 227 -10.40 4.93 -1.81
C ILE A 227 -10.58 4.15 -3.11
N ARG A 228 -9.70 4.37 -4.09
CA ARG A 228 -9.77 3.68 -5.39
C ARG A 228 -9.60 2.16 -5.22
N HIS A 229 -8.67 1.73 -4.37
CA HIS A 229 -8.49 0.31 -4.01
C HIS A 229 -9.76 -0.29 -3.40
N CYS A 230 -10.35 0.36 -2.39
CA CYS A 230 -11.57 -0.11 -1.75
C CYS A 230 -12.76 -0.16 -2.72
N ARG A 231 -12.87 0.79 -3.65
CA ARG A 231 -13.89 0.77 -4.70
C ARG A 231 -13.69 -0.39 -5.67
N ALA A 232 -12.46 -0.62 -6.14
CA ALA A 232 -12.16 -1.73 -7.04
C ALA A 232 -12.49 -3.09 -6.40
N LEU A 233 -12.16 -3.29 -5.12
CA LEU A 233 -12.54 -4.48 -4.36
C LEU A 233 -14.05 -4.64 -4.18
N HIS A 234 -14.78 -3.53 -4.10
CA HIS A 234 -16.23 -3.58 -3.97
C HIS A 234 -16.90 -3.95 -5.30
N SER A 235 -16.43 -3.38 -6.40
CA SER A 235 -17.02 -3.56 -7.73
C SER A 235 -16.66 -4.89 -8.41
N SER A 236 -15.55 -5.53 -8.01
CA SER A 236 -15.09 -6.80 -8.61
C SER A 236 -15.13 -7.94 -7.60
N SER A 237 -16.03 -8.92 -7.82
CA SER A 237 -16.09 -10.14 -7.00
C SER A 237 -14.79 -10.95 -7.13
N VAL A 238 -14.26 -11.07 -8.35
CA VAL A 238 -13.00 -11.79 -8.62
C VAL A 238 -11.86 -11.16 -7.82
N TYR A 239 -11.71 -9.83 -7.87
CA TYR A 239 -10.65 -9.18 -7.10
C TYR A 239 -10.80 -9.40 -5.59
N ARG A 240 -12.04 -9.32 -5.10
CA ARG A 240 -12.35 -9.54 -3.68
C ARG A 240 -12.00 -10.96 -3.22
N GLU A 241 -12.31 -11.95 -4.05
CA GLU A 241 -12.00 -13.37 -3.81
C GLU A 241 -10.50 -13.65 -3.92
N SER A 242 -9.78 -12.97 -4.81
CA SER A 242 -8.31 -13.04 -4.88
C SER A 242 -7.62 -12.39 -3.68
N PHE A 243 -8.27 -11.48 -2.95
CA PHE A 243 -7.61 -10.65 -1.95
C PHE A 243 -7.33 -11.37 -0.62
N TYR A 244 -8.28 -12.21 -0.16
CA TYR A 244 -8.14 -12.97 1.09
C TYR A 244 -8.30 -14.47 0.83
N THR A 245 -7.53 -15.29 1.56
CA THR A 245 -7.72 -16.74 1.63
C THR A 245 -8.99 -17.08 2.42
N SER A 246 -9.37 -18.36 2.43
CA SER A 246 -10.47 -18.87 3.27
C SER A 246 -10.25 -18.60 4.77
N ASN A 247 -8.98 -18.48 5.19
CA ASN A 247 -8.60 -18.20 6.57
C ASN A 247 -8.54 -16.69 6.87
N ASN A 248 -8.96 -15.85 5.92
CA ASN A 248 -8.96 -14.39 6.01
C ASN A 248 -7.54 -13.78 6.11
N GLU A 249 -6.52 -14.50 5.60
CA GLU A 249 -5.15 -14.02 5.41
C GLU A 249 -5.00 -13.44 4.01
N ILE A 250 -4.07 -12.50 3.80
CA ILE A 250 -3.87 -11.90 2.47
C ILE A 250 -3.27 -12.91 1.49
N HIS A 251 -3.82 -12.99 0.27
CA HIS A 251 -3.38 -13.95 -0.75
C HIS A 251 -2.56 -13.26 -1.85
N TRP A 252 -1.29 -12.95 -1.56
CA TRP A 252 -0.43 -12.14 -2.44
C TRP A 252 -0.27 -12.67 -3.87
N GLU A 253 -0.19 -14.00 -4.04
CA GLU A 253 -0.06 -14.64 -5.36
C GLU A 253 -1.30 -14.41 -6.22
N ALA A 254 -2.49 -14.73 -5.70
CA ALA A 254 -3.74 -14.47 -6.42
C ALA A 254 -4.00 -12.99 -6.69
N ILE A 255 -3.54 -12.08 -5.81
CA ILE A 255 -3.60 -10.63 -6.07
C ILE A 255 -2.72 -10.27 -7.28
N ASP A 256 -1.48 -10.77 -7.35
CA ASP A 256 -0.58 -10.45 -8.46
C ASP A 256 -1.08 -11.03 -9.78
N ASP A 257 -1.57 -12.28 -9.78
CA ASP A 257 -2.18 -12.94 -10.94
C ASP A 257 -3.39 -12.16 -11.48
N PHE A 258 -4.28 -11.74 -10.57
CA PHE A 258 -5.43 -10.92 -10.93
C PHE A 258 -4.98 -9.58 -11.54
N MET A 259 -4.00 -8.92 -10.93
CA MET A 259 -3.50 -7.63 -11.41
C MET A 259 -2.80 -7.75 -12.76
N GLY A 260 -2.04 -8.83 -12.98
CA GLY A 260 -1.43 -9.15 -14.28
C GLY A 260 -2.49 -9.37 -15.36
N THR A 261 -3.52 -10.17 -15.06
CA THR A 261 -4.61 -10.47 -16.00
C THR A 261 -5.46 -9.24 -16.32
N ALA A 262 -5.79 -8.43 -15.32
CA ALA A 262 -6.67 -7.29 -15.49
C ALA A 262 -6.02 -6.14 -16.28
N VAL A 263 -4.69 -5.98 -16.20
CA VAL A 263 -3.93 -5.05 -17.06
C VAL A 263 -3.98 -5.49 -18.53
N VAL A 264 -3.88 -6.80 -18.79
CA VAL A 264 -3.90 -7.34 -20.17
C VAL A 264 -5.29 -7.32 -20.79
N THR A 265 -6.33 -7.62 -20.00
CA THR A 265 -7.70 -7.83 -20.50
C THR A 265 -8.63 -6.63 -20.33
N GLY A 266 -8.20 -5.55 -19.67
CA GLY A 266 -9.04 -4.36 -19.41
C GLY A 266 -10.28 -4.62 -18.54
N HIS A 267 -10.28 -5.71 -17.77
CA HIS A 267 -11.47 -6.33 -17.15
C HIS A 267 -12.32 -5.46 -16.21
N LEU A 268 -11.89 -4.24 -15.85
CA LEU A 268 -12.67 -3.31 -15.03
C LEU A 268 -13.15 -2.05 -15.76
N ALA A 269 -12.73 -1.81 -17.01
CA ALA A 269 -13.18 -0.66 -17.78
C ALA A 269 -14.63 -0.81 -18.30
N HIS A 270 -15.19 -2.03 -18.27
CA HIS A 270 -16.49 -2.35 -18.87
C HIS A 270 -17.64 -2.54 -17.87
N SER A 271 -17.41 -2.47 -16.55
CA SER A 271 -18.48 -2.66 -15.55
C SER A 271 -19.20 -1.39 -15.12
N ASP A 272 -18.79 -0.21 -15.60
CA ASP A 272 -19.40 1.11 -15.26
C ASP A 272 -20.46 1.57 -16.28
N GLN A 273 -20.98 0.68 -17.12
CA GLN A 273 -22.18 0.92 -17.91
C GLN A 273 -23.28 -0.02 -17.45
N TYR A 274 -24.02 0.32 -16.38
CA TYR A 274 -25.46 0.07 -16.19
C TYR A 274 -25.95 0.73 -14.90
#